data_AF-A0A7Y5QFJ3-F1
#
_entry.id   AF-A0A7Y5QFJ3-F1
#
_cell.length_a   1.000
_cell.length_b   1.000
_cell.length_c   1.000
_cell.angle_alpha   90.00
_cell.angle_beta   90.00
_cell.angle_gamma   90.00
#
_symmetry.space_group_name_H-M   'P 1'
#
loop_
_entity.id
_entity.type
_entity.pdbx_description
1 polymer ?
#
loop_
_entity_poly.entity_id
_entity_poly.type
_entity_poly.pdbx_seq_one_letter_code
_entity_poly.pdbx_strand_id
1 'polypeptide(L)' 'MVFIAGPRQIGKTTLALSFLKKKEGYLNWDIPAHRDQILRRQYPLTPLIVFDEIHKFRSWRNYLKGLYDEK' A
#
# COMPACT_ATOMS: atom_id res chain seq x y z
N MET A 1 4.39 7.61 7.97
CA MET A 1 3.73 6.34 7.57
C MET A 1 2.63 6.02 8.57
N VAL A 2 1.48 5.49 8.12
CA VAL A 2 0.35 5.12 8.99
C VAL A 2 0.02 3.64 8.78
N PHE A 3 -0.24 2.90 9.86
CA PHE A 3 -0.67 1.52 9.82
C PHE A 3 -2.12 1.40 10.27
N ILE A 4 -2.94 0.69 9.49
CA ILE A 4 -4.33 0.36 9.83
C ILE A 4 -4.40 -1.14 10.05
N ALA A 5 -4.72 -1.56 11.27
CA ALA A 5 -4.82 -2.97 11.66
C ALA A 5 -6.17 -3.27 12.30
N GLY A 6 -6.59 -4.54 12.24
CA GLY A 6 -7.82 -5.02 12.86
C GLY A 6 -8.46 -6.20 12.11
N PRO A 7 -9.51 -6.82 12.66
CA PRO A 7 -10.15 -8.02 12.10
C PRO A 7 -10.59 -7.88 10.63
N ARG A 8 -10.79 -9.00 9.94
CA ARG A 8 -11.32 -8.98 8.56
C ARG A 8 -12.69 -8.30 8.54
N GLN A 9 -13.01 -7.62 7.45
CA GLN A 9 -14.33 -7.01 7.18
C GLN A 9 -14.76 -5.85 8.10
N ILE A 10 -13.88 -5.27 8.92
CA ILE A 10 -14.19 -4.06 9.72
C ILE A 10 -14.15 -2.73 8.92
N GLY A 11 -14.01 -2.78 7.58
CA GLY A 11 -13.95 -1.58 6.75
C GLY A 11 -12.58 -0.88 6.63
N LYS A 12 -11.47 -1.57 6.96
CA LYS A 12 -10.10 -1.01 6.83
C LYS A 12 -9.80 -0.46 5.43
N THR A 13 -10.09 -1.26 4.40
CA THR A 13 -9.88 -0.88 3.00
C THR A 13 -10.76 0.31 2.64
N THR A 14 -12.02 0.32 3.08
CA THR A 14 -12.95 1.44 2.85
C THR A 14 -12.43 2.74 3.44
N LEU A 15 -11.93 2.71 4.69
CA LEU A 15 -11.33 3.86 5.35
C LEU A 15 -10.05 4.32 4.65
N ALA A 16 -9.18 3.40 4.24
CA ALA A 16 -7.96 3.77 3.52
C ALA A 16 -8.28 4.43 2.16
N LEU A 17 -9.25 3.90 1.44
CA LEU A 17 -9.73 4.43 0.16
C LEU A 17 -10.41 5.80 0.31
N SER A 18 -11.07 6.09 1.44
CA SER A 18 -11.71 7.41 1.64
C SER A 18 -10.72 8.57 1.71
N PHE A 19 -9.45 8.30 2.01
CA PHE A 19 -8.39 9.31 1.98
C PHE A 19 -7.81 9.56 0.59
N LEU A 20 -8.09 8.70 -0.38
CA LEU A 20 -7.59 8.84 -1.75
C LEU A 20 -8.55 9.69 -2.58
N LYS A 21 -8.08 10.86 -3.03
CA LYS A 21 -8.82 11.70 -4.02
C LYS A 21 -8.97 10.99 -5.38
N LYS A 22 -7.99 10.15 -5.74
CA LYS A 22 -8.00 9.31 -6.94
C LYS A 22 -7.60 7.89 -6.55
N LYS A 23 -8.27 6.89 -7.12
CA LYS A 23 -7.97 5.46 -6.87
C LYS A 23 -6.59 5.01 -7.36
N GLU A 24 -5.89 5.84 -8.11
CA GLU A 24 -4.53 5.59 -8.62
C GLU A 24 -3.56 5.24 -7.47
N GLY A 25 -3.67 5.89 -6.30
CA GLY A 25 -2.78 5.63 -5.17
C GLY A 25 -2.99 4.30 -4.42
N TYR A 26 -3.87 3.41 -4.88
CA TYR A 26 -4.18 2.15 -4.19
C TYR A 26 -3.44 0.96 -4.82
N LEU A 27 -2.64 0.26 -4.02
CA LEU A 27 -1.91 -0.94 -4.41
C LEU A 27 -2.21 -2.06 -3.42
N ASN A 28 -2.57 -3.24 -3.93
CA ASN A 28 -2.93 -4.39 -3.11
C ASN A 28 -2.04 -5.58 -3.50
N TRP A 29 -1.40 -6.19 -2.51
CA TRP A 29 -0.45 -7.27 -2.75
C TRP A 29 -1.06 -8.54 -3.38
N ASP A 30 -2.36 -8.77 -3.19
CA ASP A 30 -3.07 -9.92 -3.76
C ASP A 30 -3.33 -9.76 -5.26
N ILE A 31 -3.25 -8.53 -5.80
CA ILE A 31 -3.45 -8.26 -7.22
C ILE A 31 -2.10 -8.38 -7.93
N PRO A 32 -1.92 -9.31 -8.90
CA PRO A 32 -0.62 -9.54 -9.54
C PRO A 32 -0.01 -8.31 -10.19
N ALA A 33 -0.83 -7.46 -10.84
CA ALA A 33 -0.37 -6.22 -11.47
C ALA A 33 0.16 -5.22 -10.43
N HIS A 34 -0.56 -5.03 -9.32
CA HIS A 34 -0.11 -4.14 -8.24
C HIS A 34 1.13 -4.68 -7.56
N ARG A 35 1.22 -6.00 -7.37
CA ARG A 35 2.42 -6.64 -6.83
C ARG A 35 3.64 -6.39 -7.71
N ASP A 36 3.50 -6.49 -9.03
CA ASP A 36 4.59 -6.15 -9.96
C ASP A 36 4.99 -4.66 -9.84
N GLN A 37 4.02 -3.75 -9.75
CA GLN A 37 4.27 -2.33 -9.50
C GLN A 37 5.02 -2.07 -8.18
N ILE A 38 4.62 -2.72 -7.09
CA ILE A 38 5.26 -2.67 -5.77
C ILE A 38 6.72 -3.15 -5.89
N LEU A 39 6.94 -4.31 -6.50
CA LEU A 39 8.28 -4.88 -6.65
C LEU A 39 9.20 -4.03 -7.53
N ARG A 40 8.67 -3.42 -8.58
CA ARG A 40 9.41 -2.51 -9.49
C ARG A 40 9.52 -1.09 -8.99
N ARG A 41 8.91 -0.76 -7.85
CA ARG A 41 8.80 0.60 -7.30
C ARG A 41 8.17 1.62 -8.27
N GLN A 42 7.24 1.15 -9.09
CA GLN A 42 6.52 1.98 -10.06
C GLN A 42 5.22 2.45 -9.43
N TYR A 43 5.28 3.59 -8.75
CA TYR A 43 4.10 4.19 -8.12
C TYR A 43 3.55 5.34 -8.96
N PRO A 44 2.24 5.57 -8.92
CA PRO A 44 1.68 6.79 -9.46
C PRO A 44 2.15 7.98 -8.64
N LEU A 45 2.27 9.14 -9.30
CA LEU A 45 2.68 10.41 -8.69
C LEU A 45 1.52 10.97 -7.86
N THR A 46 1.31 10.39 -6.68
CA THR A 46 0.26 10.79 -5.73
C THR A 46 0.86 11.16 -4.37
N PRO A 47 0.22 12.09 -3.64
CA PRO A 47 0.68 12.46 -2.30
C PRO A 47 0.46 11.35 -1.25
N LEU A 48 -0.44 10.41 -1.54
CA LEU A 48 -0.80 9.29 -0.68
C LEU A 48 -0.79 7.99 -1.49
N ILE A 49 -0.09 6.99 -0.97
CA ILE A 49 -0.10 5.62 -1.47
C ILE A 49 -0.63 4.72 -0.36
N VAL A 50 -1.61 3.88 -0.69
CA VAL A 50 -2.18 2.88 0.20
C VAL A 50 -1.68 1.52 -0.25
N PHE A 51 -0.95 0.83 0.63
CA PHE A 51 -0.54 -0.55 0.45
C PHE A 51 -1.46 -1.47 1.25
N ASP A 52 -2.33 -2.22 0.56
CA ASP A 52 -3.21 -3.20 1.17
C ASP A 52 -2.60 -4.61 1.13
N GLU A 53 -2.84 -5.39 2.18
CA GLU A 53 -2.33 -6.76 2.36
C GLU A 53 -0.79 -6.92 2.17
N ILE A 54 -0.03 -5.81 2.28
CA ILE A 54 1.42 -5.78 2.06
C ILE A 54 2.21 -6.70 2.99
N HIS A 55 1.64 -7.02 4.16
CA HIS A 55 2.24 -7.92 5.13
C HIS A 55 2.49 -9.34 4.59
N LYS A 56 1.82 -9.73 3.49
CA LYS A 56 2.08 -10.98 2.76
C LYS A 56 3.42 -11.00 2.04
N PHE A 57 4.00 -9.84 1.77
CA PHE A 57 5.37 -9.74 1.26
C PHE A 57 6.35 -9.97 2.41
N ARG A 58 7.10 -11.08 2.42
CA ARG A 58 8.02 -11.45 3.52
C ARG A 58 8.95 -10.31 3.99
N SER A 59 9.41 -9.46 3.07
CA SER A 59 10.35 -8.37 3.34
C SER A 59 9.67 -6.98 3.41
N TRP A 60 8.35 -6.93 3.60
CA TRP A 60 7.57 -5.69 3.57
C TRP A 60 8.08 -4.59 4.49
N ARG A 61 8.57 -4.93 5.68
CA ARG A 61 9.10 -3.94 6.65
C ARG A 61 10.33 -3.21 6.10
N ASN A 62 11.30 -3.98 5.58
CA ASN A 62 12.52 -3.41 4.99
C ASN A 62 12.19 -2.60 3.73
N TYR A 63 11.22 -3.06 2.96
CA TYR A 63 10.72 -2.36 1.79
C TYR A 63 10.08 -1.01 2.15
N LEU A 64 9.17 -0.96 3.12
CA LEU A 64 8.54 0.29 3.56
C LEU A 64 9.56 1.24 4.20
N LYS A 65 10.51 0.71 4.96
CA LYS A 65 11.62 1.49 5.52
C LYS A 65 12.43 2.14 4.39
N GLY A 66 12.85 1.36 3.39
CA GLY A 66 13.56 1.88 2.22
C GLY A 66 12.79 2.99 1.51
N LEU A 67 11.48 2.83 1.30
CA LEU A 67 10.65 3.87 0.67
C LEU A 67 10.51 5.16 1.48
N TYR A 68 10.61 5.07 2.80
CA TYR A 68 10.51 6.23 3.67
C TYR A 68 11.86 6.94 3.84
N ASP A 69 12.95 6.16 3.91
CA ASP A 69 14.32 6.67 4.09
C ASP A 69 14.92 7.23 2.79
N GLU A 70 14.44 6.79 1.61
CA GLU A 70 14.92 7.23 0.30
C GLU A 70 14.26 8.54 -0.19
N LYS A 71 13.61 9.29 0.70
CA LYS A 71 13.04 10.62 0.44
C LYS A 71 13.83 11.75 1.08
#